data_AF-A0A6V7FK69-F1
#
_entry.id   AF-A0A6V7FK69-F1
#
_cell.length_a   1.000
_cell.length_b   1.000
_cell.length_c   1.000
_cell.angle_alpha   90.00
_cell.angle_beta   90.00
_cell.angle_gamma   90.00
#
_symmetry.space_group_name_H-M   'P 1'
#
loop_
_entity.id
_entity.type
_entity.pdbx_description
1 polymer ?
#
loop_
_entity_poly.entity_id
_entity_poly.type
_entity_poly.pdbx_seq_one_letter_code
_entity_poly.pdbx_strand_id
1 'polypeptide(L)'
;MGDEKPLERASGALFRSAVDAGADPHYNACVGENTGSAENAPLYADGFEKATEVLLVSLGLAPPSGARSTWARGRIEDLLVYPICYCARHHIELAIKHMLALAWNAFRLRSPNDRKGISKPEIGTKHSIKLYWKMLDEICKATDERLKVLAGALEPYIQDFESVDSTGQVFRYATDSDDGEQHLQALDHIDLAHFAQGYAELSKILEDLRYALMTVKIEAACGSFAGPSGRETLRKVADELPNISTWGDGTFNDTKARIRAKFSLSSNALSSAIERIKSSRHLSHIVGKEIPIKNLDRGVFEMLHLAYSGDHASTASLSEAECSSLYAVLQVAFPDVMPEEFDSYLIPRPDTEEAAHQYDQERDPKYLARKFAKSPDRIVASLQALGQPTLLADFTDVYADHIAHLEKLRVDQASGFDDLLDELVGD
;
A
#
# COMPACT_ATOMS: atom_id res chain seq x y z
N MET A 1 -42.12 -3.20 -18.23
CA MET A 1 -41.92 -4.47 -17.51
C MET A 1 -40.95 -5.27 -18.38
N GLY A 2 -39.66 -5.08 -18.15
CA GLY A 2 -38.61 -5.83 -18.85
C GLY A 2 -38.21 -6.98 -17.96
N ASP A 3 -38.27 -8.20 -18.48
CA ASP A 3 -37.73 -9.40 -17.85
C ASP A 3 -36.23 -9.18 -17.56
N GLU A 4 -35.88 -9.01 -16.28
CA GLU A 4 -34.52 -9.28 -15.82
C GLU A 4 -34.35 -10.79 -15.81
N LYS A 5 -33.50 -11.29 -16.71
CA LYS A 5 -33.02 -12.68 -16.65
C LYS A 5 -32.37 -12.93 -15.29
N PRO A 6 -32.56 -14.11 -14.67
CA PRO A 6 -31.81 -14.48 -13.48
C PRO A 6 -30.32 -14.35 -13.77
N LEU A 7 -29.60 -13.63 -12.92
CA LEU A 7 -28.13 -13.63 -12.92
C LEU A 7 -27.67 -15.10 -12.89
N GLU A 8 -26.77 -15.48 -13.81
CA GLU A 8 -26.10 -16.79 -13.78
C GLU A 8 -25.57 -17.06 -12.37
N ARG A 9 -25.60 -18.35 -11.95
CA ARG A 9 -25.14 -18.80 -10.63
C ARG A 9 -23.84 -18.05 -10.27
N ALA A 10 -23.89 -17.33 -9.15
CA ALA A 10 -22.77 -16.54 -8.66
C ALA A 10 -21.49 -17.39 -8.61
N SER A 11 -20.34 -16.72 -8.70
CA SER A 11 -19.03 -17.38 -8.81
C SER A 11 -18.75 -18.40 -7.69
N GLY A 12 -19.48 -18.31 -6.57
CA GLY A 12 -19.30 -19.16 -5.39
C GLY A 12 -17.95 -18.91 -4.73
N ALA A 13 -17.43 -17.69 -4.87
CA ALA A 13 -16.14 -17.29 -4.33
C ALA A 13 -16.20 -17.10 -2.79
N LEU A 14 -17.36 -16.81 -2.23
CA LEU A 14 -17.60 -16.54 -0.80
C LEU A 14 -18.78 -17.33 -0.26
N PHE A 15 -19.89 -17.35 -0.98
CA PHE A 15 -21.15 -17.94 -0.54
C PHE A 15 -21.38 -19.23 -1.31
N ARG A 16 -21.11 -20.35 -0.64
CA ARG A 16 -21.50 -21.68 -1.11
C ARG A 16 -22.50 -22.27 -0.13
N SER A 17 -23.63 -22.72 -0.67
CA SER A 17 -24.52 -23.65 0.01
C SER A 17 -23.85 -25.03 0.01
N ALA A 18 -23.80 -25.67 1.18
CA ALA A 18 -23.09 -26.92 1.43
C ALA A 18 -23.76 -28.17 0.83
N VAL A 19 -24.58 -28.03 -0.23
CA VAL A 19 -25.18 -29.18 -0.91
C VAL A 19 -24.09 -30.09 -1.50
N ASP A 20 -22.91 -29.53 -1.80
CA ASP A 20 -21.67 -30.26 -2.02
C ASP A 20 -20.77 -30.10 -0.78
N ALA A 21 -20.96 -31.01 0.19
CA ALA A 21 -20.42 -30.96 1.55
C ALA A 21 -19.00 -30.38 1.67
N GLY A 22 -18.90 -29.24 2.38
CA GLY A 22 -17.65 -28.76 2.96
C GLY A 22 -17.03 -29.83 3.89
N ALA A 23 -15.71 -29.77 4.08
CA ALA A 23 -14.95 -30.83 4.74
C ALA A 23 -15.26 -31.00 6.25
N ASP A 24 -15.98 -30.05 6.88
CA ASP A 24 -16.38 -30.10 8.28
C ASP A 24 -17.77 -29.47 8.53
N PRO A 25 -18.79 -30.28 8.87
CA PRO A 25 -20.14 -29.80 9.19
C PRO A 25 -20.22 -28.80 10.36
N HIS A 26 -19.18 -28.70 11.20
CA HIS A 26 -19.16 -27.76 12.33
C HIS A 26 -19.10 -26.29 11.92
N TYR A 27 -18.76 -25.98 10.67
CA TYR A 27 -18.69 -24.61 10.15
C TYR A 27 -19.85 -24.26 9.22
N ASN A 28 -20.83 -25.15 9.06
CA ASN A 28 -22.01 -24.87 8.26
C ASN A 28 -23.06 -24.18 9.12
N ALA A 29 -23.19 -22.87 8.96
CA ALA A 29 -24.22 -22.09 9.63
C ALA A 29 -25.55 -22.22 8.87
N CYS A 30 -26.61 -22.64 9.57
CA CYS A 30 -27.97 -22.59 9.06
C CYS A 30 -28.37 -21.13 8.85
N VAL A 31 -29.02 -20.81 7.74
CA VAL A 31 -29.57 -19.48 7.47
C VAL A 31 -30.94 -19.59 6.77
N GLY A 32 -31.61 -18.44 6.58
CA GLY A 32 -32.87 -18.40 5.86
C GLY A 32 -33.96 -19.23 6.55
N GLU A 33 -34.63 -20.10 5.79
CA GLU A 33 -35.71 -20.93 6.32
C GLU A 33 -35.23 -22.01 7.29
N ASN A 34 -33.96 -22.40 7.23
CA ASN A 34 -33.41 -23.44 8.11
C ASN A 34 -33.20 -22.97 9.55
N THR A 35 -33.18 -21.67 9.80
CA THR A 35 -33.08 -21.13 11.16
C THR A 35 -34.45 -21.01 11.86
N GLY A 36 -35.56 -21.32 11.18
CA GLY A 36 -36.93 -21.13 11.68
C GLY A 36 -37.68 -20.04 10.91
N SER A 37 -38.98 -19.84 11.17
CA SER A 37 -39.80 -18.84 10.48
C SER A 37 -39.50 -17.39 10.92
N ALA A 38 -40.33 -16.42 10.50
CA ALA A 38 -40.25 -14.97 10.79
C ALA A 38 -40.04 -14.55 12.27
N GLU A 39 -40.03 -15.48 13.21
CA GLU A 39 -39.64 -15.28 14.62
C GLU A 39 -38.13 -15.18 14.84
N ASN A 40 -37.29 -15.29 13.81
CA ASN A 40 -35.81 -15.30 13.89
C ASN A 40 -35.13 -13.94 14.15
N ALA A 41 -35.87 -12.86 14.36
CA ALA A 41 -35.28 -11.57 14.76
C ALA A 41 -34.34 -11.67 15.99
N PRO A 42 -34.59 -12.53 17.00
CA PRO A 42 -33.66 -12.76 18.10
C PRO A 42 -32.32 -13.35 17.66
N LEU A 43 -32.25 -14.19 16.61
CA LEU A 43 -30.97 -14.78 16.17
C LEU A 43 -30.00 -13.73 15.63
N TYR A 44 -30.52 -12.71 14.93
CA TYR A 44 -29.71 -11.58 14.49
C TYR A 44 -29.21 -10.76 15.68
N ALA A 45 -30.09 -10.44 16.63
CA ALA A 45 -29.73 -9.69 17.84
C ALA A 45 -28.72 -10.45 18.71
N ASP A 46 -28.98 -11.74 18.97
CA ASP A 46 -28.11 -12.66 19.70
C ASP A 46 -26.78 -12.87 18.96
N GLY A 47 -26.79 -12.86 17.63
CA GLY A 47 -25.59 -12.86 16.79
C GLY A 47 -24.68 -11.68 17.11
N PHE A 48 -25.20 -10.45 17.07
CA PHE A 48 -24.42 -9.25 17.42
C PHE A 48 -24.00 -9.22 18.90
N GLU A 49 -24.83 -9.73 19.81
CA GLU A 49 -24.45 -9.93 21.21
C GLU A 49 -23.23 -10.86 21.30
N LYS A 50 -23.29 -12.04 20.68
CA LYS A 50 -22.21 -13.03 20.69
C LYS A 50 -20.96 -12.56 19.99
N ALA A 51 -21.07 -11.86 18.86
CA ALA A 51 -19.93 -11.26 18.20
C ALA A 51 -19.22 -10.25 19.13
N THR A 52 -19.98 -9.46 19.89
CA THR A 52 -19.40 -8.53 20.87
C THR A 52 -18.65 -9.27 21.98
N GLU A 53 -19.23 -10.33 22.53
CA GLU A 53 -18.56 -11.17 23.54
C GLU A 53 -17.25 -11.78 23.00
N VAL A 54 -17.27 -12.32 21.77
CA VAL A 54 -16.09 -12.92 21.11
C VAL A 54 -14.99 -11.89 20.86
N LEU A 55 -15.34 -10.70 20.35
CA LEU A 55 -14.37 -9.63 20.11
C LEU A 55 -13.70 -9.17 21.40
N LEU A 56 -14.44 -9.02 22.50
CA LEU A 56 -13.86 -8.68 23.81
C LEU A 56 -12.88 -9.75 24.31
N VAL A 57 -13.21 -11.03 24.15
CA VAL A 57 -12.31 -12.13 24.53
C VAL A 57 -11.07 -12.15 23.64
N SER A 58 -11.17 -11.79 22.36
CA SER A 58 -10.01 -11.72 21.44
C SER A 58 -8.96 -10.69 21.86
N LEU A 59 -9.35 -9.68 22.66
CA LEU A 59 -8.45 -8.70 23.29
C LEU A 59 -7.80 -9.21 24.59
N GLY A 60 -8.04 -10.46 24.99
CA GLY A 60 -7.53 -11.04 26.23
C GLY A 60 -8.36 -10.73 27.48
N LEU A 61 -9.57 -10.18 27.32
CA LEU A 61 -10.46 -9.90 28.47
C LEU A 61 -11.11 -11.19 28.97
N ALA A 62 -11.01 -11.42 30.28
CA ALA A 62 -11.75 -12.48 30.94
C ALA A 62 -13.25 -12.13 31.03
N PRO A 63 -14.15 -13.14 31.04
CA PRO A 63 -15.57 -12.89 31.26
C PRO A 63 -15.82 -12.12 32.57
N PRO A 64 -16.66 -11.07 32.56
CA PRO A 64 -16.93 -10.29 33.76
C PRO A 64 -17.69 -11.09 34.82
N SER A 65 -17.62 -10.64 36.07
CA SER A 65 -18.41 -11.23 37.16
C SER A 65 -19.90 -11.08 36.86
N GLY A 66 -20.63 -12.20 36.86
CA GLY A 66 -22.06 -12.25 36.48
C GLY A 66 -22.33 -12.56 35.01
N ALA A 67 -21.30 -12.77 34.18
CA ALA A 67 -21.46 -13.26 32.82
C ALA A 67 -22.15 -14.64 32.81
N ARG A 68 -22.94 -14.89 31.76
CA ARG A 68 -23.53 -16.21 31.50
C ARG A 68 -22.41 -17.25 31.31
N SER A 69 -22.68 -18.51 31.66
CA SER A 69 -21.72 -19.61 31.45
C SER A 69 -21.33 -19.83 29.98
N THR A 70 -22.17 -19.37 29.05
CA THR A 70 -21.98 -19.41 27.59
C THR A 70 -21.37 -18.13 27.02
N TRP A 71 -20.80 -17.24 27.84
CA TRP A 71 -20.13 -16.03 27.37
C TRP A 71 -19.00 -16.37 26.41
N ALA A 72 -19.10 -15.91 25.15
CA ALA A 72 -18.17 -16.21 24.06
C ALA A 72 -17.83 -17.71 23.89
N ARG A 73 -18.76 -18.61 24.25
CA ARG A 73 -18.55 -20.07 24.25
C ARG A 73 -19.75 -20.82 23.68
N GLY A 74 -19.50 -22.04 23.22
CA GLY A 74 -20.52 -22.95 22.67
C GLY A 74 -20.50 -22.99 21.15
N ARG A 75 -21.46 -23.73 20.58
CA ARG A 75 -21.76 -23.68 19.15
C ARG A 75 -22.61 -22.45 18.88
N ILE A 76 -22.06 -21.52 18.12
CA ILE A 76 -22.62 -20.18 17.86
C ILE A 76 -22.47 -19.80 16.38
N GLU A 77 -22.18 -20.76 15.50
CA GLU A 77 -22.01 -20.59 14.06
C GLU A 77 -23.26 -19.96 13.41
N ASP A 78 -24.44 -20.49 13.73
CA ASP A 78 -25.75 -19.99 13.27
C ASP A 78 -26.05 -18.56 13.76
N LEU A 79 -25.41 -18.12 14.85
CA LEU A 79 -25.54 -16.77 15.38
C LEU A 79 -24.49 -15.83 14.78
N LEU A 80 -23.25 -16.28 14.66
CA LEU A 80 -22.12 -15.47 14.23
C LEU A 80 -22.07 -15.25 12.72
N VAL A 81 -22.72 -16.10 11.92
CA VAL A 81 -22.77 -15.93 10.45
C VAL A 81 -23.25 -14.54 10.04
N TYR A 82 -24.28 -13.99 10.71
CA TYR A 82 -24.82 -12.66 10.42
C TYR A 82 -23.80 -11.54 10.67
N PRO A 83 -23.25 -11.34 11.89
CA PRO A 83 -22.25 -10.31 12.12
C PRO A 83 -20.95 -10.55 11.34
N ILE A 84 -20.52 -11.79 11.09
CA ILE A 84 -19.34 -12.08 10.26
C ILE A 84 -19.52 -11.54 8.85
N CYS A 85 -20.62 -11.94 8.18
CA CYS A 85 -20.90 -11.52 6.81
C CYS A 85 -21.18 -10.01 6.72
N TYR A 86 -21.85 -9.43 7.73
CA TYR A 86 -22.07 -7.99 7.82
C TYR A 86 -20.76 -7.20 7.96
N CYS A 87 -19.86 -7.61 8.85
CA CYS A 87 -18.56 -6.98 9.03
C CYS A 87 -17.71 -7.09 7.76
N ALA A 88 -17.68 -8.26 7.12
CA ALA A 88 -16.95 -8.47 5.88
C ALA A 88 -17.47 -7.55 4.76
N ARG A 89 -18.78 -7.49 4.55
CA ARG A 89 -19.42 -6.56 3.60
C ARG A 89 -19.03 -5.11 3.87
N HIS A 90 -19.13 -4.67 5.13
CA HIS A 90 -18.85 -3.30 5.50
C HIS A 90 -17.37 -2.94 5.32
N HIS A 91 -16.46 -3.86 5.65
CA HIS A 91 -15.03 -3.71 5.36
C HIS A 91 -14.79 -3.47 3.86
N ILE A 92 -15.37 -4.30 2.98
CA ILE A 92 -15.21 -4.20 1.53
C ILE A 92 -15.73 -2.84 1.03
N GLU A 93 -16.91 -2.41 1.48
CA GLU A 93 -17.49 -1.12 1.10
C GLU A 93 -16.56 0.04 1.46
N LEU A 94 -16.06 0.08 2.70
CA LEU A 94 -15.16 1.13 3.17
C LEU A 94 -13.82 1.10 2.45
N ALA A 95 -13.25 -0.09 2.22
CA ALA A 95 -12.00 -0.26 1.50
C ALA A 95 -12.09 0.29 0.07
N ILE A 96 -13.16 -0.07 -0.66
CA ILE A 96 -13.39 0.43 -2.03
C ILE A 96 -13.60 1.95 -2.02
N LYS A 97 -14.41 2.49 -1.09
CA LYS A 97 -14.61 3.95 -0.96
C LYS A 97 -13.31 4.70 -0.73
N HIS A 98 -12.44 4.18 0.14
CA HIS A 98 -11.11 4.75 0.37
C HIS A 98 -10.25 4.70 -0.90
N MET A 99 -10.24 3.55 -1.59
CA MET A 99 -9.46 3.35 -2.81
C MET A 99 -9.96 4.19 -3.99
N LEU A 100 -11.24 4.53 -4.09
CA LEU A 100 -11.77 5.42 -5.13
C LEU A 100 -11.08 6.78 -5.14
N ALA A 101 -10.85 7.37 -3.96
CA ALA A 101 -10.14 8.65 -3.85
C ALA A 101 -8.68 8.51 -4.30
N LEU A 102 -8.02 7.41 -3.94
CA LEU A 102 -6.63 7.14 -4.29
C LEU A 102 -6.48 6.88 -5.81
N ALA A 103 -7.37 6.07 -6.38
CA ALA A 103 -7.45 5.78 -7.81
C ALA A 103 -7.71 7.03 -8.62
N TRP A 104 -8.65 7.89 -8.18
CA TRP A 104 -8.91 9.16 -8.86
C TRP A 104 -7.67 10.07 -8.88
N ASN A 105 -6.94 10.16 -7.78
CA ASN A 105 -5.70 10.94 -7.72
C ASN A 105 -4.61 10.36 -8.63
N ALA A 106 -4.41 9.04 -8.59
CA ALA A 106 -3.47 8.35 -9.47
C ALA A 106 -3.81 8.58 -10.96
N PHE A 107 -5.08 8.46 -11.32
CA PHE A 107 -5.59 8.72 -12.67
C PHE A 107 -5.27 10.15 -13.13
N ARG A 108 -5.59 11.15 -12.30
CA ARG A 108 -5.34 12.56 -12.62
C ARG A 108 -3.86 12.89 -12.78
N LEU A 109 -2.99 12.25 -12.02
CA LEU A 109 -1.54 12.43 -12.16
C LEU A 109 -1.01 11.74 -13.42
N ARG A 110 -1.54 10.58 -13.79
CA ARG A 110 -1.16 9.84 -15.01
C ARG A 110 -1.69 10.47 -16.29
N SER A 111 -2.88 11.04 -16.26
CA SER A 111 -3.58 11.60 -17.42
C SER A 111 -4.06 13.03 -17.12
N PRO A 112 -3.16 13.99 -16.86
CA PRO A 112 -3.54 15.34 -16.40
C PRO A 112 -4.37 16.12 -17.42
N ASN A 113 -4.18 15.84 -18.71
CA ASN A 113 -4.83 16.52 -19.83
C ASN A 113 -5.82 15.63 -20.61
N ASP A 114 -5.99 14.36 -20.23
CA ASP A 114 -6.88 13.42 -20.92
C ASP A 114 -7.79 12.73 -19.91
N ARG A 115 -9.09 13.02 -20.00
CA ARG A 115 -10.09 12.43 -19.11
C ARG A 115 -10.48 11.01 -19.51
N LYS A 116 -10.14 10.54 -20.71
CA LYS A 116 -10.51 9.20 -21.22
C LYS A 116 -12.00 8.85 -21.06
N GLY A 117 -12.88 9.86 -21.04
CA GLY A 117 -14.32 9.70 -20.79
C GLY A 117 -14.72 9.45 -19.34
N ILE A 118 -13.79 9.51 -18.37
CA ILE A 118 -14.03 9.19 -16.96
C ILE A 118 -14.33 10.45 -16.15
N SER A 119 -15.36 10.37 -15.29
CA SER A 119 -15.75 11.41 -14.36
C SER A 119 -15.19 11.17 -12.96
N LYS A 120 -15.13 12.23 -12.15
CA LYS A 120 -14.76 12.12 -10.74
C LYS A 120 -15.77 11.21 -10.03
N PRO A 121 -15.34 10.23 -9.23
CA PRO A 121 -16.26 9.38 -8.51
C PRO A 121 -17.07 10.19 -7.49
N GLU A 122 -18.39 10.02 -7.51
CA GLU A 122 -19.31 10.58 -6.52
C GLU A 122 -19.70 9.51 -5.51
N ILE A 123 -19.23 9.67 -4.28
CA ILE A 123 -19.56 8.76 -3.18
C ILE A 123 -20.84 9.28 -2.53
N GLY A 124 -21.97 8.71 -2.91
CA GLY A 124 -23.27 8.99 -2.26
C GLY A 124 -23.46 8.27 -0.92
N THR A 125 -24.66 8.39 -0.37
CA THR A 125 -25.11 7.66 0.84
C THR A 125 -25.54 6.21 0.56
N LYS A 126 -25.61 5.80 -0.72
CA LYS A 126 -26.02 4.45 -1.11
C LYS A 126 -24.95 3.42 -0.74
N HIS A 127 -25.33 2.32 -0.12
CA HIS A 127 -24.38 1.27 0.32
C HIS A 127 -24.09 0.21 -0.75
N SER A 128 -24.07 0.57 -2.04
CA SER A 128 -23.89 -0.41 -3.14
C SER A 128 -22.42 -0.69 -3.41
N ILE A 129 -21.94 -1.86 -2.97
CA ILE A 129 -20.57 -2.31 -3.23
C ILE A 129 -20.29 -2.46 -4.73
N LYS A 130 -21.27 -2.95 -5.51
CA LYS A 130 -21.14 -3.16 -6.95
C LYS A 130 -21.00 -1.86 -7.72
N LEU A 131 -21.76 -0.83 -7.34
CA LEU A 131 -21.63 0.50 -7.94
C LEU A 131 -20.21 1.06 -7.71
N TYR A 132 -19.75 1.04 -6.47
CA TYR A 132 -18.43 1.58 -6.13
C TYR A 132 -17.29 0.78 -6.74
N TRP A 133 -17.40 -0.54 -6.79
CA TRP A 133 -16.43 -1.40 -7.47
C TRP A 133 -16.36 -1.09 -8.97
N LYS A 134 -17.49 -0.92 -9.67
CA LYS A 134 -17.49 -0.55 -11.10
C LYS A 134 -16.78 0.76 -11.36
N MET A 135 -17.04 1.77 -10.53
CA MET A 135 -16.36 3.07 -10.62
C MET A 135 -14.84 2.90 -10.39
N LEU A 136 -14.45 2.08 -9.41
CA LEU A 136 -13.05 1.81 -9.11
C LEU A 136 -12.36 1.09 -10.28
N ASP A 137 -12.99 0.03 -10.80
CA ASP A 137 -12.51 -0.77 -11.91
C ASP A 137 -12.35 0.06 -13.20
N GLU A 138 -13.31 0.90 -13.54
CA GLU A 138 -13.22 1.83 -14.68
C GLU A 138 -12.01 2.78 -14.55
N ILE A 139 -11.83 3.39 -13.37
CA ILE A 139 -10.69 4.26 -13.10
C ILE A 139 -9.37 3.48 -13.18
N CYS A 140 -9.30 2.30 -12.57
CA CYS A 140 -8.11 1.44 -12.57
C CYS A 140 -7.73 1.03 -14.00
N LYS A 141 -8.70 0.57 -14.82
CA LYS A 141 -8.53 0.21 -16.24
C LYS A 141 -7.93 1.34 -17.08
N ALA A 142 -8.34 2.57 -16.83
CA ALA A 142 -7.82 3.72 -17.57
C ALA A 142 -6.49 4.28 -17.03
N THR A 143 -6.06 3.84 -15.84
CA THR A 143 -4.89 4.38 -15.14
C THR A 143 -3.63 3.54 -15.39
N ASP A 144 -3.65 2.25 -15.09
CA ASP A 144 -2.47 1.37 -15.11
C ASP A 144 -2.88 -0.11 -15.20
N GLU A 145 -2.15 -0.92 -15.98
CA GLU A 145 -2.50 -2.33 -16.20
C GLU A 145 -2.42 -3.17 -14.91
N ARG A 146 -1.53 -2.84 -13.97
CA ARG A 146 -1.46 -3.53 -12.66
C ARG A 146 -2.76 -3.33 -11.88
N LEU A 147 -3.26 -2.11 -11.88
CA LEU A 147 -4.51 -1.75 -11.20
C LEU A 147 -5.71 -2.42 -11.85
N LYS A 148 -5.74 -2.47 -13.18
CA LYS A 148 -6.77 -3.19 -13.94
C LYS A 148 -6.86 -4.66 -13.55
N VAL A 149 -5.72 -5.36 -13.49
CA VAL A 149 -5.67 -6.78 -13.13
C VAL A 149 -6.21 -7.00 -11.71
N LEU A 150 -5.76 -6.20 -10.75
CA LEU A 150 -6.18 -6.32 -9.34
C LEU A 150 -7.65 -5.93 -9.11
N ALA A 151 -8.12 -4.85 -9.74
CA ALA A 151 -9.52 -4.43 -9.63
C ALA A 151 -10.47 -5.44 -10.29
N GLY A 152 -10.07 -6.03 -11.42
CA GLY A 152 -10.82 -7.11 -12.06
C GLY A 152 -10.86 -8.39 -11.23
N ALA A 153 -9.79 -8.72 -10.51
CA ALA A 153 -9.76 -9.88 -9.63
C ALA A 153 -10.76 -9.81 -8.45
N LEU A 154 -11.24 -8.62 -8.10
CA LEU A 154 -12.31 -8.44 -7.11
C LEU A 154 -13.70 -8.86 -7.63
N GLU A 155 -13.89 -8.87 -8.96
CA GLU A 155 -15.22 -9.05 -9.58
C GLU A 155 -15.99 -10.27 -9.05
N PRO A 156 -15.41 -11.48 -8.99
CA PRO A 156 -16.15 -12.67 -8.56
C PRO A 156 -16.72 -12.53 -7.14
N TYR A 157 -15.95 -11.94 -6.23
CA TYR A 157 -16.32 -11.72 -4.83
C TYR A 157 -17.40 -10.65 -4.67
N ILE A 158 -17.29 -9.55 -5.44
CA ILE A 158 -18.29 -8.49 -5.42
C ILE A 158 -19.61 -8.97 -6.00
N GLN A 159 -19.56 -9.77 -7.07
CA GLN A 159 -20.75 -10.40 -7.64
C GLN A 159 -21.41 -11.38 -6.65
N ASP A 160 -20.61 -12.16 -5.92
CA ASP A 160 -21.11 -13.07 -4.89
C ASP A 160 -21.84 -12.31 -3.77
N PHE A 161 -21.22 -11.28 -3.19
CA PHE A 161 -21.88 -10.44 -2.18
C PHE A 161 -23.11 -9.73 -2.73
N GLU A 162 -23.08 -9.19 -3.95
CA GLU A 162 -24.25 -8.53 -4.54
C GLU A 162 -25.42 -9.51 -4.71
N SER A 163 -25.13 -10.78 -5.05
CA SER A 163 -26.17 -11.80 -5.23
C SER A 163 -26.88 -12.16 -3.91
N VAL A 164 -26.22 -11.93 -2.77
CA VAL A 164 -26.74 -12.27 -1.44
C VAL A 164 -27.23 -11.03 -0.68
N ASP A 165 -26.50 -9.91 -0.72
CA ASP A 165 -26.76 -8.69 0.07
C ASP A 165 -26.49 -7.38 -0.71
N SER A 166 -27.27 -7.16 -1.77
CA SER A 166 -27.21 -5.94 -2.59
C SER A 166 -27.61 -4.66 -1.82
N THR A 167 -28.49 -4.77 -0.82
CA THR A 167 -29.03 -3.65 -0.04
C THR A 167 -28.19 -3.29 1.19
N GLY A 168 -27.43 -4.26 1.71
CA GLY A 168 -26.71 -4.16 2.97
C GLY A 168 -27.51 -4.46 4.20
N GLN A 169 -28.74 -4.94 4.04
CA GLN A 169 -29.65 -5.19 5.14
C GLN A 169 -29.74 -6.69 5.48
N VAL A 170 -29.34 -7.56 4.56
CA VAL A 170 -29.60 -9.01 4.63
C VAL A 170 -28.99 -9.67 5.87
N PHE A 171 -27.80 -9.23 6.28
CA PHE A 171 -27.12 -9.74 7.48
C PHE A 171 -27.39 -8.93 8.75
N ARG A 172 -28.29 -7.94 8.70
CA ARG A 172 -28.69 -7.13 9.86
C ARG A 172 -30.10 -7.41 10.33
N TYR A 173 -31.00 -7.71 9.39
CA TYR A 173 -32.41 -7.90 9.65
C TYR A 173 -32.87 -9.21 9.06
N ALA A 174 -33.89 -9.82 9.67
CA ALA A 174 -34.44 -11.10 9.20
C ALA A 174 -35.34 -10.93 7.95
N THR A 175 -35.91 -9.73 7.76
CA THR A 175 -36.84 -9.43 6.66
C THR A 175 -36.46 -8.13 5.96
N ASP A 176 -36.81 -8.03 4.69
CA ASP A 176 -36.70 -6.79 3.94
C ASP A 176 -37.69 -5.74 4.48
N SER A 177 -37.28 -4.47 4.50
CA SER A 177 -38.12 -3.39 5.01
C SER A 177 -39.21 -2.95 4.03
N ASP A 178 -39.05 -3.24 2.73
CA ASP A 178 -39.93 -2.75 1.68
C ASP A 178 -41.10 -3.72 1.41
N ASP A 179 -40.85 -5.03 1.39
CA ASP A 179 -41.89 -6.06 1.14
C ASP A 179 -42.16 -6.99 2.34
N GLY A 180 -41.30 -6.99 3.36
CA GLY A 180 -41.45 -7.84 4.55
C GLY A 180 -41.03 -9.30 4.32
N GLU A 181 -40.48 -9.63 3.14
CA GLU A 181 -40.05 -10.98 2.81
C GLU A 181 -38.80 -11.35 3.61
N GLN A 182 -38.71 -12.63 3.98
CA GLN A 182 -37.56 -13.14 4.72
C GLN A 182 -36.29 -13.10 3.85
N HIS A 183 -35.19 -12.64 4.43
CA HIS A 183 -33.89 -12.66 3.79
C HIS A 183 -33.29 -14.08 3.74
N LEU A 184 -32.37 -14.32 2.80
CA LEU A 184 -31.64 -15.58 2.61
C LEU A 184 -32.52 -16.81 2.29
N GLN A 185 -33.77 -16.67 1.84
CA GLN A 185 -34.64 -17.81 1.46
C GLN A 185 -34.01 -18.78 0.44
N ALA A 186 -33.13 -18.28 -0.43
CA ALA A 186 -32.44 -19.08 -1.45
C ALA A 186 -31.17 -19.78 -0.93
N LEU A 187 -30.76 -19.53 0.32
CA LEU A 187 -29.61 -20.14 0.97
C LEU A 187 -30.09 -20.89 2.21
N ASP A 188 -29.79 -22.18 2.24
CA ASP A 188 -30.12 -23.09 3.34
C ASP A 188 -28.99 -23.12 4.39
N HIS A 189 -27.75 -22.96 3.94
CA HIS A 189 -26.55 -22.91 4.77
C HIS A 189 -25.48 -21.98 4.17
N ILE A 190 -24.59 -21.48 5.03
CA ILE A 190 -23.34 -20.82 4.64
C ILE A 190 -22.17 -21.61 5.25
N ASP A 191 -21.29 -22.13 4.41
CA ASP A 191 -20.02 -22.72 4.85
C ASP A 191 -19.04 -21.61 5.28
N LEU A 192 -18.88 -21.44 6.59
CA LEU A 192 -17.99 -20.42 7.16
C LEU A 192 -16.51 -20.70 6.92
N ALA A 193 -16.10 -21.95 6.68
CA ALA A 193 -14.72 -22.27 6.35
C ALA A 193 -14.40 -21.85 4.91
N HIS A 194 -15.31 -22.14 3.96
CA HIS A 194 -15.21 -21.64 2.59
C HIS A 194 -15.25 -20.11 2.55
N PHE A 195 -16.19 -19.50 3.28
CA PHE A 195 -16.28 -18.04 3.40
C PHE A 195 -14.98 -17.43 3.94
N ALA A 196 -14.39 -18.00 4.99
CA ALA A 196 -13.14 -17.50 5.57
C ALA A 196 -11.98 -17.53 4.57
N GLN A 197 -11.83 -18.61 3.79
CA GLN A 197 -10.82 -18.72 2.76
C GLN A 197 -11.02 -17.66 1.65
N GLY A 198 -12.22 -17.57 1.09
CA GLY A 198 -12.54 -16.57 0.07
C GLY A 198 -12.39 -15.14 0.57
N TYR A 199 -12.75 -14.87 1.82
CA TYR A 199 -12.58 -13.56 2.44
C TYR A 199 -11.11 -13.19 2.66
N ALA A 200 -10.25 -14.16 2.99
CA ALA A 200 -8.81 -13.95 3.10
C ALA A 200 -8.19 -13.59 1.73
N GLU A 201 -8.58 -14.31 0.67
CA GLU A 201 -8.15 -14.03 -0.70
C GLU A 201 -8.61 -12.64 -1.16
N LEU A 202 -9.89 -12.30 -0.95
CA LEU A 202 -10.44 -10.98 -1.21
C LEU A 202 -9.67 -9.88 -0.46
N SER A 203 -9.42 -10.08 0.83
CA SER A 203 -8.70 -9.11 1.67
C SER A 203 -7.27 -8.88 1.16
N LYS A 204 -6.59 -9.94 0.70
CA LYS A 204 -5.27 -9.84 0.08
C LYS A 204 -5.31 -9.01 -1.21
N ILE A 205 -6.31 -9.23 -2.06
CA ILE A 205 -6.48 -8.45 -3.31
C ILE A 205 -6.74 -6.97 -3.02
N LEU A 206 -7.60 -6.66 -2.02
CA LEU A 206 -7.85 -5.28 -1.59
C LEU A 206 -6.58 -4.59 -1.09
N GLU A 207 -5.77 -5.30 -0.30
CA GLU A 207 -4.49 -4.82 0.20
C GLU A 207 -3.50 -4.57 -0.95
N ASP A 208 -3.33 -5.53 -1.86
CA ASP A 208 -2.43 -5.41 -3.01
C ASP A 208 -2.86 -4.28 -3.95
N LEU A 209 -4.16 -4.12 -4.18
CA LEU A 209 -4.71 -3.01 -4.96
C LEU A 209 -4.39 -1.67 -4.29
N ARG A 210 -4.54 -1.57 -2.96
CA ARG A 210 -4.20 -0.35 -2.21
C ARG A 210 -2.71 -0.03 -2.33
N TYR A 211 -1.82 -1.01 -2.16
CA TYR A 211 -0.39 -0.80 -2.31
C TYR A 211 -0.03 -0.38 -3.75
N ALA A 212 -0.57 -1.07 -4.75
CA ALA A 212 -0.37 -0.73 -6.16
C ALA A 212 -0.87 0.68 -6.48
N LEU A 213 -2.01 1.11 -5.91
CA LEU A 213 -2.53 2.48 -6.05
C LEU A 213 -1.56 3.51 -5.47
N MET A 214 -0.97 3.25 -4.31
CA MET A 214 0.03 4.14 -3.71
C MET A 214 1.26 4.23 -4.59
N THR A 215 1.81 3.09 -5.02
CA THR A 215 2.96 3.06 -5.92
C THR A 215 2.68 3.81 -7.22
N VAL A 216 1.57 3.53 -7.91
CA VAL A 216 1.22 4.20 -9.17
C VAL A 216 1.05 5.71 -8.98
N LYS A 217 0.43 6.14 -7.88
CA LYS A 217 0.25 7.55 -7.54
C LYS A 217 1.61 8.25 -7.38
N ILE A 218 2.52 7.66 -6.61
CA ILE A 218 3.85 8.26 -6.39
C ILE A 218 4.67 8.22 -7.69
N GLU A 219 4.67 7.10 -8.43
CA GLU A 219 5.31 7.01 -9.75
C GLU A 219 4.80 8.13 -10.67
N ALA A 220 3.50 8.41 -10.65
CA ALA A 220 2.90 9.46 -11.46
C ALA A 220 3.28 10.88 -10.98
N ALA A 221 3.28 11.12 -9.68
CA ALA A 221 3.68 12.40 -9.07
C ALA A 221 5.14 12.73 -9.36
N CYS A 222 6.01 11.73 -9.24
CA CYS A 222 7.43 11.83 -9.57
C CYS A 222 7.69 11.77 -11.07
N GLY A 223 6.66 11.59 -11.91
CA GLY A 223 6.70 11.36 -13.35
C GLY A 223 7.64 10.22 -13.78
N SER A 224 7.82 9.21 -12.93
CA SER A 224 8.67 8.04 -13.17
C SER A 224 7.96 7.01 -14.05
N PHE A 225 7.49 7.44 -15.22
CA PHE A 225 6.83 6.59 -16.21
C PHE A 225 7.12 7.04 -17.65
N ALA A 226 6.97 6.12 -18.62
CA ALA A 226 7.03 6.42 -20.04
C ALA A 226 5.85 5.78 -20.77
N GLY A 227 4.86 6.60 -21.14
CA GLY A 227 3.61 6.10 -21.72
C GLY A 227 2.87 5.13 -20.78
N PRO A 228 2.41 3.95 -21.25
CA PRO A 228 1.75 2.96 -20.40
C PRO A 228 2.72 2.21 -19.47
N SER A 229 4.03 2.42 -19.63
CA SER A 229 5.04 1.68 -18.88
C SER A 229 5.38 2.36 -17.55
N GLY A 230 5.38 1.59 -16.47
CA GLY A 230 5.73 2.06 -15.12
C GLY A 230 7.23 2.27 -14.90
N ARG A 231 7.60 2.61 -13.66
CA ARG A 231 8.99 2.88 -13.23
C ARG A 231 9.96 1.75 -13.55
N GLU A 232 9.53 0.50 -13.39
CA GLU A 232 10.37 -0.66 -13.66
C GLU A 232 10.80 -0.76 -15.14
N THR A 233 9.95 -0.35 -16.08
CA THR A 233 10.35 -0.31 -17.49
C THR A 233 11.38 0.79 -17.72
N LEU A 234 11.25 1.96 -17.08
CA LEU A 234 12.27 3.01 -17.18
C LEU A 234 13.63 2.52 -16.68
N ARG A 235 13.65 1.80 -15.54
CA ARG A 235 14.86 1.19 -15.00
C ARG A 235 15.47 0.19 -15.96
N LYS A 236 14.68 -0.76 -16.48
CA LYS A 236 15.14 -1.74 -17.49
C LYS A 236 15.62 -1.09 -18.77
N VAL A 237 15.03 0.03 -19.20
CA VAL A 237 15.52 0.81 -20.33
C VAL A 237 16.84 1.48 -20.00
N ALA A 238 16.99 2.06 -18.79
CA ALA A 238 18.25 2.65 -18.34
C ALA A 238 19.39 1.62 -18.31
N ASP A 239 19.13 0.41 -17.81
CA ASP A 239 20.10 -0.70 -17.76
C ASP A 239 20.59 -1.14 -19.16
N GLU A 240 19.79 -0.92 -20.20
CA GLU A 240 20.12 -1.28 -21.59
C GLU A 240 20.78 -0.15 -22.39
N LEU A 241 20.72 1.09 -21.86
CA LEU A 241 21.35 2.24 -22.49
C LEU A 241 22.86 2.21 -22.19
N PRO A 242 23.72 2.53 -23.18
CA PRO A 242 25.14 2.66 -22.93
C PRO A 242 25.40 3.92 -22.10
N ASN A 243 26.65 4.08 -21.65
CA ASN A 243 27.08 5.30 -20.97
C ASN A 243 26.74 6.54 -21.81
N ILE A 244 26.21 7.58 -21.17
CA ILE A 244 25.71 8.79 -21.85
C ILE A 244 26.78 9.49 -22.71
N SER A 245 28.06 9.33 -22.37
CA SER A 245 29.18 9.89 -23.13
C SER A 245 29.30 9.33 -24.55
N THR A 246 28.74 8.15 -24.83
CA THR A 246 28.82 7.48 -26.14
C THR A 246 27.57 7.70 -27.01
N TRP A 247 26.60 8.51 -26.57
CA TRP A 247 25.32 8.67 -27.27
C TRP A 247 25.43 9.50 -28.56
N GLY A 248 26.54 10.21 -28.74
CA GLY A 248 26.87 10.92 -29.99
C GLY A 248 27.37 9.99 -31.10
N ASP A 249 27.68 8.73 -30.78
CA ASP A 249 28.23 7.78 -31.73
C ASP A 249 27.14 7.22 -32.66
N GLY A 250 27.52 6.88 -33.90
CA GLY A 250 26.58 6.34 -34.90
C GLY A 250 25.83 5.07 -34.46
N THR A 251 26.36 4.34 -33.48
CA THR A 251 25.81 3.10 -32.92
C THR A 251 24.63 3.31 -31.95
N PHE A 252 24.40 4.54 -31.47
CA PHE A 252 23.30 4.82 -30.54
C PHE A 252 21.92 4.63 -31.18
N ASN A 253 21.81 4.86 -32.49
CA ASN A 253 20.57 4.65 -33.23
C ASN A 253 20.17 3.16 -33.27
N ASP A 254 21.14 2.26 -33.44
CA ASP A 254 20.90 0.82 -33.42
C ASP A 254 20.45 0.35 -32.03
N THR A 255 21.05 0.91 -30.97
CA THR A 255 20.63 0.65 -29.58
C THR A 255 19.19 1.10 -29.34
N LYS A 256 18.80 2.30 -29.79
CA LYS A 256 17.42 2.77 -29.69
C LYS A 256 16.44 1.84 -30.44
N ALA A 257 16.82 1.35 -31.62
CA ALA A 257 16.00 0.40 -32.37
C ALA A 257 15.81 -0.93 -31.62
N ARG A 258 16.89 -1.48 -31.03
CA ARG A 258 16.85 -2.69 -30.20
C ARG A 258 15.94 -2.54 -28.98
N ILE A 259 16.09 -1.45 -28.23
CA ILE A 259 15.30 -1.18 -27.02
C ILE A 259 13.81 -1.06 -27.37
N ARG A 260 13.47 -0.34 -28.45
CA ARG A 260 12.08 -0.23 -28.93
C ARG A 260 11.46 -1.59 -29.22
N ALA A 261 12.19 -2.47 -29.91
CA ALA A 261 11.71 -3.81 -30.20
C ALA A 261 11.54 -4.65 -28.93
N LYS A 262 12.51 -4.62 -28.01
CA LYS A 262 12.49 -5.40 -26.76
C LYS A 262 11.34 -5.03 -25.83
N PHE A 263 11.03 -3.74 -25.70
CA PHE A 263 10.03 -3.23 -24.77
C PHE A 263 8.72 -2.78 -25.45
N SER A 264 8.56 -3.07 -26.75
CA SER A 264 7.39 -2.68 -27.55
C SER A 264 7.08 -1.17 -27.48
N LEU A 265 8.13 -0.33 -27.50
CA LEU A 265 8.01 1.12 -27.37
C LEU A 265 7.95 1.83 -28.72
N SER A 266 7.06 2.82 -28.85
CA SER A 266 7.09 3.77 -29.96
C SER A 266 8.34 4.65 -29.89
N SER A 267 8.72 5.29 -31.00
CA SER A 267 9.86 6.24 -31.01
C SER A 267 9.66 7.36 -29.99
N ASN A 268 8.45 7.93 -29.92
CA ASN A 268 8.14 9.02 -28.99
C ASN A 268 8.18 8.54 -27.53
N ALA A 269 7.68 7.33 -27.25
CA ALA A 269 7.72 6.75 -25.91
C ALA A 269 9.16 6.52 -25.44
N LEU A 270 10.04 5.99 -26.31
CA LEU A 270 11.45 5.82 -25.97
C LEU A 270 12.15 7.17 -25.76
N SER A 271 11.94 8.16 -26.63
CA SER A 271 12.54 9.50 -26.45
C SER A 271 12.10 10.12 -25.12
N SER A 272 10.82 10.02 -24.78
CA SER A 272 10.30 10.49 -23.49
C SER A 272 10.93 9.73 -22.31
N ALA A 273 11.13 8.41 -22.43
CA ALA A 273 11.80 7.60 -21.43
C ALA A 273 13.25 8.06 -21.21
N ILE A 274 13.99 8.29 -22.29
CA ILE A 274 15.39 8.75 -22.24
C ILE A 274 15.50 10.11 -21.55
N GLU A 275 14.64 11.07 -21.89
CA GLU A 275 14.65 12.38 -21.21
C GLU A 275 14.30 12.26 -19.71
N ARG A 276 13.43 11.31 -19.35
CA ARG A 276 13.13 11.03 -17.95
C ARG A 276 14.30 10.41 -17.20
N ILE A 277 14.99 9.46 -17.82
CA ILE A 277 16.22 8.85 -17.28
C ILE A 277 17.29 9.91 -17.05
N LYS A 278 17.50 10.82 -18.02
CA LYS A 278 18.50 11.92 -17.91
C LYS A 278 18.22 12.93 -16.81
N SER A 279 16.99 13.01 -16.30
CA SER A 279 16.52 14.02 -15.36
C SER A 279 16.20 13.47 -13.95
N SER A 280 16.11 12.14 -13.80
CA SER A 280 15.96 11.49 -12.49
C SER A 280 17.34 11.13 -11.94
N ARG A 281 17.67 11.54 -10.71
CA ARG A 281 19.00 11.30 -10.11
C ARG A 281 19.36 9.80 -10.06
N HIS A 282 18.41 8.97 -9.64
CA HIS A 282 18.57 7.52 -9.57
C HIS A 282 18.87 6.92 -10.95
N LEU A 283 18.08 7.25 -11.96
CA LEU A 283 18.19 6.65 -13.29
C LEU A 283 19.33 7.24 -14.11
N SER A 284 19.65 8.51 -13.93
CA SER A 284 20.73 9.16 -14.67
C SER A 284 22.07 8.56 -14.31
N HIS A 285 22.25 8.17 -13.05
CA HIS A 285 23.46 7.51 -12.58
C HIS A 285 23.71 6.17 -13.28
N ILE A 286 22.66 5.39 -13.55
CA ILE A 286 22.75 4.12 -14.31
C ILE A 286 23.40 4.34 -15.68
N VAL A 287 23.05 5.45 -16.35
CA VAL A 287 23.63 5.81 -17.66
C VAL A 287 24.92 6.63 -17.53
N GLY A 288 25.54 6.67 -16.35
CA GLY A 288 26.82 7.34 -16.11
C GLY A 288 26.74 8.86 -15.96
N LYS A 289 25.58 9.40 -15.59
CA LYS A 289 25.37 10.83 -15.33
C LYS A 289 24.98 11.07 -13.87
N GLU A 290 25.90 11.60 -13.08
CA GLU A 290 25.58 12.13 -11.74
C GLU A 290 24.86 13.48 -11.88
N ILE A 291 23.74 13.66 -11.15
CA ILE A 291 23.04 14.94 -11.01
C ILE A 291 23.31 15.43 -9.59
N PRO A 292 24.18 16.44 -9.39
CA PRO A 292 24.55 16.89 -8.06
C PRO A 292 23.34 17.33 -7.23
N ILE A 293 23.34 17.00 -5.94
CA ILE A 293 22.43 17.62 -4.97
C ILE A 293 22.95 19.02 -4.67
N LYS A 294 22.12 20.04 -4.94
CA LYS A 294 22.48 21.44 -4.65
C LYS A 294 22.61 21.63 -3.14
N ASN A 295 23.51 22.53 -2.74
CA ASN A 295 23.74 22.87 -1.33
C ASN A 295 24.20 21.69 -0.47
N LEU A 296 24.79 20.65 -1.05
CA LEU A 296 25.50 19.61 -0.32
C LEU A 296 26.88 19.42 -0.93
N ASP A 297 27.87 19.40 -0.07
CA ASP A 297 29.24 19.03 -0.36
C ASP A 297 29.85 18.40 0.90
N ARG A 298 31.13 18.04 0.82
CA ARG A 298 31.91 17.53 1.94
C ARG A 298 31.88 18.45 3.17
N GLY A 299 31.97 19.77 2.98
CA GLY A 299 32.01 20.75 4.07
C GLY A 299 30.72 20.74 4.89
N VAL A 300 29.57 20.53 4.25
CA VAL A 300 28.29 20.34 4.95
C VAL A 300 28.32 19.11 5.85
N PHE A 301 28.87 17.98 5.39
CA PHE A 301 29.00 16.78 6.21
C PHE A 301 29.97 16.97 7.39
N GLU A 302 31.08 17.67 7.18
CA GLU A 302 32.05 18.01 8.23
C GLU A 302 31.41 18.88 9.32
N MET A 303 30.66 19.93 8.93
CA MET A 303 29.91 20.76 9.88
C MET A 303 28.88 19.94 10.68
N LEU A 304 28.18 19.03 10.00
CA LEU A 304 27.18 18.17 10.63
C LEU A 304 27.79 17.13 11.59
N HIS A 305 29.00 16.66 11.31
CA HIS A 305 29.73 15.73 12.17
C HIS A 305 30.29 16.42 13.42
N LEU A 306 30.86 17.62 13.28
CA LEU A 306 31.33 18.44 14.41
C LEU A 306 30.19 18.77 15.37
N ALA A 307 29.04 19.11 14.82
CA ALA A 307 27.80 19.36 15.55
C ALA A 307 27.38 18.20 16.46
N TYR A 308 27.48 16.97 15.94
CA TYR A 308 27.18 15.75 16.68
C TYR A 308 28.20 15.50 17.80
N SER A 309 29.47 15.81 17.54
CA SER A 309 30.59 15.67 18.48
C SER A 309 30.59 16.69 19.63
N GLY A 310 29.59 17.57 19.70
CA GLY A 310 29.38 18.51 20.79
C GLY A 310 29.82 19.95 20.50
N ASP A 311 30.37 20.22 19.32
CA ASP A 311 30.64 21.60 18.89
C ASP A 311 29.40 22.21 18.23
N HIS A 312 28.50 22.71 19.07
CA HIS A 312 27.24 23.29 18.60
C HIS A 312 27.40 24.62 17.83
N ALA A 313 28.54 25.28 17.90
CA ALA A 313 28.77 26.52 17.15
C ALA A 313 28.81 26.26 15.64
N SER A 314 29.30 25.08 15.23
CA SER A 314 29.37 24.64 13.83
C SER A 314 27.99 24.51 13.14
N THR A 315 26.94 24.14 13.89
CA THR A 315 25.56 24.04 13.33
C THR A 315 24.92 25.38 12.99
N ALA A 316 25.32 26.45 13.65
CA ALA A 316 24.73 27.78 13.43
C ALA A 316 25.08 28.34 12.04
N SER A 317 26.00 27.70 11.32
CA SER A 317 26.44 28.07 9.99
C SER A 317 25.68 27.36 8.86
N LEU A 318 24.89 26.32 9.16
CA LEU A 318 24.08 25.65 8.15
C LEU A 318 22.88 26.52 7.76
N SER A 319 22.78 26.80 6.47
CA SER A 319 21.66 27.47 5.85
C SER A 319 20.42 26.58 5.80
N GLU A 320 19.24 27.20 5.68
CA GLU A 320 17.97 26.48 5.51
C GLU A 320 17.99 25.55 4.28
N ALA A 321 18.70 25.94 3.22
CA ALA A 321 18.80 25.18 1.99
C ALA A 321 19.68 23.92 2.14
N GLU A 322 20.75 24.01 2.93
CA GLU A 322 21.58 22.84 3.31
C GLU A 322 20.78 21.90 4.20
N CYS A 323 20.10 22.41 5.23
CA CYS A 323 19.25 21.61 6.12
C CYS A 323 18.12 20.90 5.37
N SER A 324 17.49 21.59 4.40
CA SER A 324 16.47 20.99 3.55
C SER A 324 17.03 19.87 2.67
N SER A 325 18.24 20.02 2.15
CA SER A 325 18.88 18.99 1.32
C SER A 325 19.30 17.77 2.16
N LEU A 326 19.83 17.99 3.37
CA LEU A 326 20.12 16.93 4.35
C LEU A 326 18.84 16.19 4.76
N TYR A 327 17.75 16.92 5.03
CA TYR A 327 16.47 16.32 5.34
C TYR A 327 15.95 15.47 4.18
N ALA A 328 16.02 15.95 2.94
CA ALA A 328 15.61 15.17 1.77
C ALA A 328 16.43 13.86 1.61
N VAL A 329 17.75 13.90 1.85
CA VAL A 329 18.58 12.68 1.89
C VAL A 329 18.11 11.74 2.99
N LEU A 330 17.80 12.25 4.18
CA LEU A 330 17.29 11.44 5.28
C LEU A 330 15.95 10.78 4.95
N GLN A 331 15.06 11.46 4.22
CA GLN A 331 13.76 10.91 3.84
C GLN A 331 13.88 9.78 2.82
N VAL A 332 14.74 9.92 1.81
CA VAL A 332 14.99 8.85 0.82
C VAL A 332 15.65 7.62 1.45
N ALA A 333 16.15 7.73 2.67
CA ALA A 333 16.68 6.61 3.42
C ALA A 333 15.60 5.64 3.96
N PHE A 334 14.32 6.03 3.92
CA PHE A 334 13.21 5.16 4.31
C PHE A 334 12.84 4.20 3.15
N PRO A 335 12.67 2.88 3.41
CA PRO A 335 12.43 1.89 2.36
C PRO A 335 11.17 2.12 1.50
N ASP A 336 10.19 2.84 2.04
CA ASP A 336 8.92 3.17 1.40
C ASP A 336 8.96 4.49 0.60
N VAL A 337 10.06 5.24 0.66
CA VAL A 337 10.26 6.49 -0.08
C VAL A 337 11.07 6.22 -1.34
N MET A 338 10.54 6.63 -2.50
CA MET A 338 11.26 6.50 -3.76
C MET A 338 12.32 7.62 -3.90
N PRO A 339 13.49 7.34 -4.48
CA PRO A 339 14.50 8.38 -4.76
C PRO A 339 13.97 9.55 -5.58
N GLU A 340 13.00 9.30 -6.44
CA GLU A 340 12.36 10.32 -7.26
C GLU A 340 11.44 11.28 -6.47
N GLU A 341 11.16 10.99 -5.19
CA GLU A 341 10.47 11.88 -4.25
C GLU A 341 11.40 12.92 -3.61
N PHE A 342 12.73 12.82 -3.80
CA PHE A 342 13.71 13.71 -3.20
C PHE A 342 13.33 15.20 -3.30
N ASP A 343 12.97 15.67 -4.49
CA ASP A 343 12.66 17.08 -4.71
C ASP A 343 11.37 17.54 -4.00
N SER A 344 10.47 16.61 -3.64
CA SER A 344 9.26 16.93 -2.87
C SER A 344 9.56 17.34 -1.42
N TYR A 345 10.76 17.01 -0.91
CA TYR A 345 11.20 17.39 0.43
C TYR A 345 11.95 18.73 0.45
N LEU A 346 12.22 19.32 -0.72
CA LEU A 346 12.84 20.63 -0.88
C LEU A 346 11.81 21.78 -0.92
N ILE A 347 10.58 21.53 -0.44
CA ILE A 347 9.53 22.55 -0.38
C ILE A 347 9.93 23.71 0.54
N PRO A 348 9.49 24.94 0.23
CA PRO A 348 9.73 26.07 1.11
C PRO A 348 9.04 25.89 2.46
N ARG A 349 9.56 26.56 3.49
CA ARG A 349 8.95 26.63 4.81
C ARG A 349 7.47 27.07 4.70
N PRO A 350 6.52 26.33 5.28
CA PRO A 350 5.11 26.71 5.28
C PRO A 350 4.83 28.02 6.04
N ASP A 351 3.75 28.71 5.67
CA ASP A 351 3.32 29.96 6.33
C ASP A 351 2.50 29.72 7.61
N THR A 352 1.85 28.55 7.74
CA THR A 352 1.01 28.25 8.90
C THR A 352 1.86 27.85 10.10
N GLU A 353 1.55 28.37 11.28
CA GLU A 353 2.36 28.17 12.49
C GLU A 353 2.61 26.69 12.81
N GLU A 354 1.58 25.84 12.72
CA GLU A 354 1.68 24.40 12.98
C GLU A 354 2.59 23.68 11.96
N ALA A 355 2.39 23.90 10.67
CA ALA A 355 3.20 23.23 9.64
C ALA A 355 4.63 23.78 9.60
N ALA A 356 4.81 25.06 9.92
CA ALA A 356 6.10 25.70 10.05
C ALA A 356 6.89 25.14 11.24
N HIS A 357 6.22 24.91 12.38
CA HIS A 357 6.84 24.29 13.54
C HIS A 357 7.36 22.89 13.24
N GLN A 358 6.54 22.05 12.60
CA GLN A 358 6.96 20.71 12.18
C GLN A 358 8.13 20.77 11.18
N TYR A 359 8.04 21.66 10.19
CA TYR A 359 9.11 21.87 9.21
C TYR A 359 10.45 22.25 9.87
N ASP A 360 10.41 23.18 10.84
CA ASP A 360 11.59 23.67 11.56
C ASP A 360 12.21 22.55 12.42
N GLN A 361 11.39 21.75 13.10
CA GLN A 361 11.88 20.62 13.90
C GLN A 361 12.57 19.56 13.05
N GLU A 362 11.99 19.24 11.89
CA GLU A 362 12.52 18.24 10.96
C GLU A 362 13.83 18.67 10.29
N ARG A 363 14.04 19.97 10.15
CA ARG A 363 15.22 20.59 9.54
C ARG A 363 16.16 21.24 10.55
N ASP A 364 15.95 21.00 11.85
CA ASP A 364 16.84 21.47 12.88
C ASP A 364 18.24 20.82 12.71
N PRO A 365 19.32 21.61 12.63
CA PRO A 365 20.67 21.08 12.46
C PRO A 365 21.07 20.01 13.49
N LYS A 366 20.67 20.17 14.76
CA LYS A 366 21.03 19.21 15.83
C LYS A 366 20.23 17.91 15.69
N TYR A 367 18.99 18.00 15.25
CA TYR A 367 18.20 16.84 14.87
C TYR A 367 18.86 16.07 13.72
N LEU A 368 19.20 16.77 12.63
CA LEU A 368 19.85 16.16 11.47
C LEU A 368 21.20 15.54 11.81
N ALA A 369 22.05 16.23 12.58
CA ALA A 369 23.35 15.72 13.01
C ALA A 369 23.24 14.39 13.78
N ARG A 370 22.29 14.32 14.71
CA ARG A 370 22.02 13.07 15.46
C ARG A 370 21.54 11.96 14.54
N LYS A 371 20.72 12.25 13.52
CA LYS A 371 20.17 11.23 12.62
C LYS A 371 21.24 10.67 11.67
N PHE A 372 22.07 11.55 11.09
CA PHE A 372 23.17 11.13 10.22
C PHE A 372 24.19 10.26 10.96
N ALA A 373 24.58 10.66 12.18
CA ALA A 373 25.55 9.90 12.97
C ALA A 373 25.00 8.57 13.52
N LYS A 374 23.71 8.49 13.89
CA LYS A 374 23.12 7.26 14.46
C LYS A 374 22.79 6.19 13.43
N SER A 375 22.68 6.54 12.15
CA SER A 375 22.28 5.59 11.12
C SER A 375 23.01 5.85 9.79
N PRO A 376 24.36 5.84 9.79
CA PRO A 376 25.15 6.15 8.61
C PRO A 376 24.88 5.16 7.45
N ASP A 377 24.57 3.89 7.72
CA ASP A 377 24.21 2.94 6.66
C ASP A 377 22.95 3.35 5.88
N ARG A 378 22.00 3.98 6.57
CA ARG A 378 20.78 4.50 5.92
C ARG A 378 21.13 5.68 5.01
N ILE A 379 22.05 6.54 5.44
CA ILE A 379 22.54 7.66 4.63
C ILE A 379 23.32 7.13 3.42
N VAL A 380 24.18 6.12 3.61
CA VAL A 380 24.87 5.42 2.52
C VAL A 380 23.87 4.86 1.51
N ALA A 381 22.86 4.12 1.97
CA ALA A 381 21.82 3.56 1.10
C ALA A 381 21.05 4.66 0.35
N SER A 382 20.73 5.78 1.01
CA SER A 382 20.07 6.93 0.38
C SER A 382 20.93 7.58 -0.71
N LEU A 383 22.21 7.87 -0.43
CA LEU A 383 23.14 8.45 -1.40
C LEU A 383 23.38 7.52 -2.60
N GLN A 384 23.46 6.21 -2.36
CA GLN A 384 23.49 5.19 -3.42
C GLN A 384 22.21 5.22 -4.27
N ALA A 385 21.04 5.22 -3.63
CA ALA A 385 19.75 5.25 -4.32
C ALA A 385 19.57 6.54 -5.14
N LEU A 386 20.08 7.66 -4.65
CA LEU A 386 20.13 8.96 -5.34
C LEU A 386 21.24 9.06 -6.40
N GLY A 387 22.06 8.03 -6.56
CA GLY A 387 23.13 8.01 -7.56
C GLY A 387 24.20 9.09 -7.34
N GLN A 388 24.60 9.31 -6.07
CA GLN A 388 25.58 10.32 -5.66
C GLN A 388 26.92 9.70 -5.23
N PRO A 389 27.71 9.09 -6.14
CA PRO A 389 28.98 8.46 -5.79
C PRO A 389 29.98 9.46 -5.18
N THR A 390 29.95 10.74 -5.59
CA THR A 390 30.86 11.76 -5.06
C THR A 390 30.53 12.07 -3.59
N LEU A 391 29.27 12.41 -3.30
CA LEU A 391 28.83 12.66 -1.92
C LEU A 391 28.90 11.42 -1.04
N LEU A 392 28.69 10.23 -1.61
CA LEU A 392 28.86 8.97 -0.89
C LEU A 392 30.30 8.78 -0.40
N ALA A 393 31.28 9.05 -1.26
CA ALA A 393 32.69 8.97 -0.89
C ALA A 393 33.02 10.00 0.21
N ASP A 394 32.59 11.25 0.04
CA ASP A 394 32.80 12.31 1.03
C ASP A 394 32.15 11.97 2.39
N PHE A 395 30.89 11.50 2.38
CA PHE A 395 30.18 11.11 3.59
C PHE A 395 30.87 9.94 4.30
N THR A 396 31.25 8.91 3.56
CA THR A 396 31.89 7.71 4.12
C THR A 396 33.23 8.05 4.76
N ASP A 397 33.99 8.95 4.15
CA ASP A 397 35.26 9.44 4.70
C ASP A 397 35.06 10.25 5.99
N VAL A 398 34.11 11.21 5.99
CA VAL A 398 33.80 12.03 7.18
C VAL A 398 33.26 11.19 8.34
N TYR A 399 32.48 10.15 8.06
CA TYR A 399 31.82 9.32 9.08
C TYR A 399 32.51 7.95 9.30
N ALA A 400 33.73 7.75 8.81
CA ALA A 400 34.44 6.47 8.84
C ALA A 400 34.46 5.82 10.24
N ASP A 401 34.78 6.59 11.28
CA ASP A 401 34.83 6.11 12.66
C ASP A 401 33.46 5.63 13.18
N HIS A 402 32.38 6.32 12.80
CA HIS A 402 31.01 5.95 13.20
C HIS A 402 30.55 4.66 12.52
N ILE A 403 30.87 4.52 11.23
CA ILE A 403 30.57 3.32 10.45
C ILE A 403 31.31 2.13 11.05
N ALA A 404 32.62 2.24 11.25
CA ALA A 404 33.44 1.19 11.85
C ALA A 404 32.97 0.80 13.26
N HIS A 405 32.57 1.77 14.08
CA HIS A 405 32.02 1.52 15.41
C HIS A 405 30.73 0.71 15.36
N LEU A 406 29.81 1.05 14.46
CA LEU A 406 28.53 0.34 14.32
C LEU A 406 28.71 -1.07 13.74
N GLU A 407 29.63 -1.26 12.79
CA GLU A 407 30.01 -2.58 12.30
C GLU A 407 30.53 -3.46 13.43
N LYS A 408 31.41 -2.92 14.28
CA LYS A 408 31.90 -3.64 15.46
C LYS A 408 30.76 -4.05 16.40
N LEU A 409 29.86 -3.12 16.75
CA LEU A 409 28.71 -3.43 17.60
C LEU A 409 27.82 -4.54 17.03
N ARG A 410 27.65 -4.60 15.71
CA ARG A 410 26.88 -5.67 15.04
C ARG A 410 27.58 -7.02 15.12
N VAL A 411 28.89 -7.06 14.92
CA VAL A 411 29.68 -8.28 15.04
C VAL A 411 29.66 -8.79 16.49
N ASP A 412 29.82 -7.88 17.46
CA ASP A 412 29.77 -8.21 18.89
C ASP A 412 28.37 -8.73 19.30
N GLN A 413 27.29 -8.18 18.73
CA GLN A 413 25.93 -8.67 18.95
C GLN A 413 25.65 -10.03 18.30
N ALA A 414 26.15 -10.26 17.08
CA ALA A 414 25.98 -11.52 16.38
C ALA A 414 26.76 -12.65 17.08
N SER A 415 28.01 -12.39 17.47
CA SER A 415 28.83 -13.34 18.24
C SER A 415 28.26 -13.62 19.63
N GLY A 416 27.75 -12.60 20.34
CA GLY A 416 27.07 -12.81 21.61
C GLY A 416 25.75 -13.58 21.49
N PHE A 417 25.10 -13.59 20.32
CA PHE A 417 23.92 -14.41 20.05
C PHE A 417 24.29 -15.86 19.73
N ASP A 418 25.39 -16.07 19.00
CA ASP A 418 25.94 -17.39 18.73
C ASP A 418 26.48 -18.05 20.01
N ASP A 419 27.17 -17.31 20.88
CA ASP A 419 27.62 -17.80 22.19
C ASP A 419 26.42 -18.19 23.09
N LEU A 420 25.33 -17.42 23.05
CA LEU A 420 24.10 -17.73 23.79
C LEU A 420 23.38 -18.95 23.22
N LEU A 421 23.42 -19.17 21.90
CA LEU A 421 22.88 -20.35 21.25
C LEU A 421 23.73 -21.59 21.54
N ASP A 422 25.05 -21.45 21.57
CA ASP A 422 25.98 -22.54 21.94
C ASP A 422 25.83 -22.92 23.42
N GLU A 423 25.59 -21.96 24.33
CA GLU A 423 25.22 -22.24 25.72
C GLU A 423 23.83 -22.88 25.88
N LEU A 424 22.88 -22.60 24.96
CA LEU A 424 21.53 -23.18 24.99
C LEU A 424 21.42 -24.56 24.32
N VAL A 425 22.34 -24.88 23.41
CA VAL A 425 22.39 -26.16 22.69
C VAL A 425 23.43 -27.11 23.31
N GLY A 426 24.32 -26.59 24.16
CA GLY A 426 25.28 -27.34 24.96
C GLY A 426 24.79 -27.63 26.39
N ASP A 427 23.85 -28.58 26.54
CA ASP A 427 23.78 -29.55 27.66
C ASP A 427 22.76 -30.66 27.35
#